data_AF-D8PME4-F1
#
_entry.id   AF-D8PME4-F1
#
_cell.length_a   1.000
_cell.length_b   1.000
_cell.length_c   1.000
_cell.angle_alpha   90.00
_cell.angle_beta   90.00
_cell.angle_gamma   90.00
#
_symmetry.space_group_name_H-M   'P 1'
#
loop_
_entity.id
_entity.type
_entity.pdbx_description
1 polymer ?
#
loop_
_entity_poly.entity_id
_entity_poly.type
_entity_poly.pdbx_seq_one_letter_code
_entity_poly.pdbx_strand_id
1 'polypeptide(L)'
;MSDDERLPQELKEAVLHQLYAAGDIQSLASCALAHRSLYSASQIYLFRDISLHGPLSATRLLRSLVENPRLGEHVRVLGVEDSDEIQWIVEFEEIAGIFNSVRAIQELYFHPFPVAYGLLPYTLRGALLRAISRSSMRVFSLACVINLPWIIFADMPRLWDLRLSDVHFHEEGIEFIDWSSSPIRLYDLTLDVNGIFFDNFVECTVPTSQRLWGPEILPKKGLWLPPLRNVTPEGRLLPYTLSLLMYGMRWQVGIPDLIAPCANTLESLELGTLTALPEADEPEDWNLHIPLPRLRLLALRHVSITRFDSRHWVWLSRLLADAPNVTHIAVEVQRPIPRLFCLTVLIERLAKVLVGNHATPSLKSLRIISRSLHDASYEYDQQDLEDLEWTLDVFRSNAVDVKITRSLSHGLVQPPLLSLDLLNE
;
A
#
# COMPACT_ATOMS: atom_id res chain seq x y z
N MET A 1 -7.15 -52.17 25.51
CA MET A 1 -7.20 -50.70 25.48
C MET A 1 -6.96 -50.34 24.04
N SER A 2 -8.02 -50.00 23.31
CA SER A 2 -7.93 -49.79 21.86
C SER A 2 -7.08 -48.55 21.60
N ASP A 3 -6.08 -48.72 20.75
CA ASP A 3 -5.31 -47.66 20.10
C ASP A 3 -6.18 -46.90 19.07
N ASP A 4 -7.48 -46.71 19.37
CA ASP A 4 -8.43 -46.01 18.52
C ASP A 4 -7.98 -44.56 18.35
N GLU A 5 -7.35 -44.34 17.20
CA GLU A 5 -7.50 -43.17 16.35
C GLU A 5 -7.24 -41.83 17.06
N ARG A 6 -6.05 -41.70 17.65
CA ARG A 6 -5.49 -40.37 17.89
C ARG A 6 -5.24 -39.71 16.53
N LEU A 7 -6.12 -38.78 16.15
CA LEU A 7 -5.93 -37.93 14.98
C LEU A 7 -4.47 -37.41 14.94
N PRO A 8 -3.74 -37.68 13.84
CA PRO A 8 -2.38 -37.19 13.63
C PRO A 8 -2.25 -35.69 13.91
N GLN A 9 -1.08 -35.26 14.39
CA GLN A 9 -0.85 -33.88 14.80
C GLN A 9 -1.00 -32.92 13.62
N GLU A 10 -0.58 -33.35 12.44
CA GLU A 10 -0.65 -32.63 11.17
C GLU A 10 -2.10 -32.33 10.78
N LEU A 11 -3.01 -33.28 11.02
CA LEU A 11 -4.44 -33.08 10.74
C LEU A 11 -5.08 -32.11 11.75
N LYS A 12 -4.65 -32.14 13.02
CA LYS A 12 -5.09 -31.14 14.01
C LYS A 12 -4.64 -29.75 13.61
N GLU A 13 -3.38 -29.59 13.22
CA GLU A 13 -2.82 -28.31 12.77
C GLU A 13 -3.49 -27.82 11.48
N ALA A 14 -3.80 -28.72 10.54
CA ALA A 14 -4.57 -28.37 9.35
C ALA A 14 -5.97 -27.85 9.69
N VAL A 15 -6.69 -28.47 10.64
CA VAL A 15 -8.00 -27.98 11.11
C VAL A 15 -7.86 -26.61 11.77
N LEU A 16 -6.89 -26.43 12.67
CA LEU A 16 -6.64 -25.13 13.31
C LEU A 16 -6.28 -24.05 12.29
N HIS A 17 -5.48 -24.39 11.27
CA HIS A 17 -5.17 -23.49 10.17
C HIS A 17 -6.42 -23.06 9.39
N GLN A 18 -7.34 -23.98 9.11
CA GLN A 18 -8.60 -23.64 8.44
C GLN A 18 -9.50 -22.73 9.29
N LEU A 19 -9.56 -22.97 10.61
CA LEU A 19 -10.28 -22.08 11.54
C LEU A 19 -9.67 -20.66 11.54
N TYR A 20 -8.34 -20.57 11.58
CA TYR A 20 -7.63 -19.30 11.49
C TYR A 20 -7.88 -18.59 10.15
N ALA A 21 -7.76 -19.32 9.03
CA ALA A 21 -8.01 -18.77 7.69
C ALA A 21 -9.46 -18.29 7.50
N ALA A 22 -10.42 -18.92 8.18
CA ALA A 22 -11.82 -18.49 8.22
C ALA A 22 -12.08 -17.32 9.19
N GLY A 23 -11.10 -16.90 9.98
CA GLY A 23 -11.25 -15.86 11.01
C GLY A 23 -12.01 -16.31 12.26
N ASP A 24 -12.18 -17.62 12.49
CA ASP A 24 -12.90 -18.15 13.65
C ASP A 24 -12.02 -18.25 14.91
N ILE A 25 -11.71 -17.08 15.48
CA ILE A 25 -10.87 -16.93 16.68
C ILE A 25 -11.52 -17.58 17.91
N GLN A 26 -12.85 -17.62 17.98
CA GLN A 26 -13.57 -18.20 19.12
C GLN A 26 -13.43 -19.72 19.16
N SER A 27 -13.54 -20.39 18.02
CA SER A 27 -13.30 -21.83 17.93
C SER A 27 -11.83 -22.17 18.23
N LEU A 28 -10.87 -21.36 17.76
CA LEU A 28 -9.45 -21.54 18.11
C LEU A 28 -9.21 -21.45 19.63
N ALA A 29 -9.81 -20.47 20.30
CA ALA A 29 -9.72 -20.34 21.76
C ALA A 29 -10.35 -21.55 22.47
N SER A 30 -11.50 -22.03 21.96
CA SER A 30 -12.17 -23.21 22.50
C SER A 30 -11.31 -24.47 22.32
N CYS A 31 -10.66 -24.65 21.17
CA CYS A 31 -9.70 -25.73 20.93
C CYS A 31 -8.50 -25.67 21.88
N ALA A 32 -7.96 -24.47 22.13
CA ALA A 32 -6.85 -24.29 23.05
C ALA A 32 -7.19 -24.77 24.48
N LEU A 33 -8.43 -24.51 24.92
CA LEU A 33 -8.94 -24.89 26.24
C LEU A 33 -9.39 -26.35 26.31
N ALA A 34 -9.80 -26.95 25.18
CA ALA A 34 -10.35 -28.30 25.15
C ALA A 34 -9.30 -29.38 25.51
N HIS A 35 -8.06 -29.24 25.03
CA HIS A 35 -7.03 -30.25 25.28
C HIS A 35 -5.59 -29.70 25.19
N ARG A 36 -4.71 -30.20 26.07
CA ARG A 36 -3.29 -29.80 26.15
C ARG A 36 -2.50 -29.95 24.84
N SER A 37 -2.87 -30.93 23.99
CA SER A 37 -2.20 -31.14 22.69
C SER A 37 -2.58 -30.09 21.65
N LEU A 38 -3.71 -29.40 21.83
CA LEU A 38 -4.18 -28.34 20.95
C LEU A 38 -3.75 -26.96 21.45
N TYR A 39 -3.48 -26.83 22.75
CA TYR A 39 -3.11 -25.57 23.39
C TYR A 39 -1.98 -24.84 22.65
N SER A 40 -0.81 -25.48 22.48
CA SER A 40 0.35 -24.84 21.85
C SER A 40 0.11 -24.46 20.40
N ALA A 41 -0.51 -25.34 19.61
CA ALA A 41 -0.79 -25.07 18.20
C ALA A 41 -1.83 -23.96 18.03
N SER A 42 -2.86 -23.94 18.89
CA SER A 42 -3.90 -22.90 18.87
C SER A 42 -3.33 -21.55 19.27
N GLN A 43 -2.42 -21.50 20.25
CA GLN A 43 -1.76 -20.25 20.67
C GLN A 43 -0.95 -19.61 19.53
N ILE A 44 -0.30 -20.41 18.69
CA ILE A 44 0.42 -19.88 17.52
C ILE A 44 -0.52 -19.05 16.65
N TYR A 45 -1.74 -19.53 16.40
CA TYR A 45 -2.72 -18.82 15.57
C TYR A 45 -3.40 -17.67 16.31
N LEU A 46 -3.75 -17.85 17.59
CA LEU A 46 -4.43 -16.82 18.40
C LEU A 46 -3.58 -15.56 18.61
N PHE A 47 -2.26 -15.72 18.72
CA PHE A 47 -1.33 -14.62 18.93
C PHE A 47 -0.53 -14.25 17.68
N ARG A 48 -0.89 -14.80 16.51
CA ARG A 48 -0.14 -14.57 15.28
C ARG A 48 -0.19 -13.11 14.84
N ASP A 49 -1.40 -12.57 14.82
CA ASP A 49 -1.68 -11.23 14.32
C ASP A 49 -2.34 -10.41 15.42
N ILE A 50 -1.69 -9.32 15.82
CA ILE A 50 -2.15 -8.45 16.89
C ILE A 50 -2.27 -7.03 16.37
N SER A 51 -3.45 -6.45 16.49
CA SER A 51 -3.69 -5.03 16.18
C SER A 51 -3.98 -4.25 17.46
N LEU A 52 -3.28 -3.14 17.62
CA LEU A 52 -3.39 -2.22 18.75
C LEU A 52 -4.01 -0.90 18.26
N HIS A 53 -5.21 -0.59 18.75
CA HIS A 53 -5.95 0.62 18.39
C HIS A 53 -6.11 1.59 19.58
N GLY A 54 -5.30 1.41 20.63
CA GLY A 54 -5.39 2.25 21.82
C GLY A 54 -4.58 1.76 23.01
N PRO A 55 -4.37 2.64 24.02
CA PRO A 55 -3.44 2.40 25.13
C PRO A 55 -3.87 1.23 26.01
N LEU A 56 -5.18 1.01 26.19
CA LEU A 56 -5.69 -0.11 26.99
C LEU A 56 -5.31 -1.47 26.38
N SER A 57 -5.42 -1.61 25.04
CA SER A 57 -5.06 -2.84 24.33
C SER A 57 -3.56 -3.11 24.41
N ALA A 58 -2.76 -2.05 24.24
CA ALA A 58 -1.30 -2.10 24.35
C ALA A 58 -0.85 -2.45 25.79
N THR A 59 -1.46 -1.86 26.83
CA THR A 59 -1.20 -2.19 28.24
C THR A 59 -1.48 -3.66 28.55
N ARG A 60 -2.62 -4.18 28.06
CA ARG A 60 -3.01 -5.58 28.26
C ARG A 60 -2.01 -6.51 27.58
N LEU A 61 -1.64 -6.24 26.33
CA LEU A 61 -0.65 -7.02 25.60
C LEU A 61 0.70 -6.99 26.31
N LEU A 62 1.19 -5.81 26.70
CA LEU A 62 2.46 -5.69 27.39
C LEU A 62 2.47 -6.48 28.69
N ARG A 63 1.39 -6.41 29.49
CA ARG A 63 1.25 -7.21 30.71
C ARG A 63 1.34 -8.71 30.40
N SER A 64 0.60 -9.18 29.39
CA SER A 64 0.64 -10.58 28.98
C SER A 64 2.03 -11.01 28.49
N LEU A 65 2.76 -10.13 27.79
CA LEU A 65 4.13 -10.39 27.34
C LEU A 65 5.13 -10.42 28.50
N VAL A 66 4.93 -9.59 29.53
CA VAL A 66 5.77 -9.59 30.74
C VAL A 66 5.51 -10.86 31.58
N GLU A 67 4.24 -11.24 31.76
CA GLU A 67 3.85 -12.43 32.51
C GLU A 67 4.22 -13.73 31.76
N ASN A 68 4.15 -13.70 30.43
CA ASN A 68 4.46 -14.86 29.58
C ASN A 68 5.27 -14.44 28.33
N PRO A 69 6.60 -14.29 28.47
CA PRO A 69 7.46 -13.83 27.38
C PRO A 69 7.43 -14.69 26.11
N ARG A 70 7.05 -15.97 26.23
CA ARG A 70 6.94 -16.89 25.07
C ARG A 70 5.85 -16.48 24.10
N LEU A 71 4.82 -15.74 24.55
CA LEU A 71 3.79 -15.21 23.66
C LEU A 71 4.38 -14.31 22.56
N GLY A 72 5.44 -13.55 22.88
CA GLY A 72 6.14 -12.70 21.93
C GLY A 72 6.84 -13.48 20.80
N GLU A 73 7.07 -14.79 20.97
CA GLU A 73 7.60 -15.67 19.93
C GLU A 73 6.53 -16.12 18.93
N HIS A 74 5.24 -15.94 19.23
CA HIS A 74 4.13 -16.30 18.35
C HIS A 74 3.63 -15.14 17.49
N VAL A 75 3.83 -13.90 17.94
CA VAL A 75 3.44 -12.70 17.18
C VAL A 75 4.31 -12.57 15.93
N ARG A 76 3.65 -12.58 14.77
CA ARG A 76 4.24 -12.45 13.43
C ARG A 76 3.85 -11.14 12.79
N VAL A 77 2.60 -10.71 12.99
CA VAL A 77 2.06 -9.45 12.49
C VAL A 77 1.70 -8.57 13.68
N LEU A 78 2.23 -7.35 13.70
CA LEU A 78 1.87 -6.34 14.70
C LEU A 78 1.40 -5.07 13.99
N GLY A 79 0.14 -4.72 14.20
CA GLY A 79 -0.42 -3.43 13.82
C GLY A 79 -0.51 -2.50 15.03
N VAL A 80 -0.08 -1.26 14.86
CA VAL A 80 -0.17 -0.20 15.85
C VAL A 80 -0.68 1.04 15.15
N GLU A 81 -1.92 1.41 15.46
CA GLU A 81 -2.65 2.46 14.75
C GLU A 81 -3.23 3.46 15.75
N ASP A 82 -3.02 4.75 15.51
CA ASP A 82 -3.80 5.79 16.17
C ASP A 82 -5.21 5.82 15.55
N SER A 83 -6.19 6.14 16.38
CA SER A 83 -7.51 6.56 15.88
C SER A 83 -7.49 8.04 15.53
N ASP A 84 -8.35 8.48 14.62
CA ASP A 84 -8.43 9.88 14.14
C ASP A 84 -8.52 10.94 15.26
N GLU A 85 -8.96 10.55 16.46
CA GLU A 85 -9.19 11.46 17.59
C GLU A 85 -8.11 11.43 18.67
N ILE A 86 -7.20 10.44 18.69
CA ILE A 86 -6.30 10.19 19.83
C ILE A 86 -4.90 9.80 19.35
N GLN A 87 -3.90 10.62 19.71
CA GLN A 87 -2.47 10.40 19.42
C GLN A 87 -1.81 9.52 20.50
N TRP A 88 -2.41 8.37 20.81
CA TRP A 88 -1.96 7.56 21.94
C TRP A 88 -0.57 6.96 21.71
N ILE A 89 -0.15 6.78 20.45
CA ILE A 89 1.18 6.23 20.13
C ILE A 89 2.30 7.15 20.64
N VAL A 90 2.11 8.46 20.53
CA VAL A 90 3.12 9.45 20.97
C VAL A 90 3.17 9.55 22.49
N GLU A 91 2.02 9.41 23.15
CA GLU A 91 1.88 9.56 24.59
C GLU A 91 2.22 8.29 25.40
N PHE A 92 2.18 7.11 24.77
CA PHE A 92 2.28 5.82 25.44
C PHE A 92 3.68 5.18 25.27
N GLU A 93 4.57 5.37 26.24
CA GLU A 93 5.96 4.90 26.20
C GLU A 93 6.09 3.36 26.17
N GLU A 94 5.08 2.66 26.68
CA GLU A 94 5.03 1.21 26.81
C GLU A 94 5.03 0.46 25.47
N ILE A 95 4.70 1.12 24.35
CA ILE A 95 4.83 0.54 23.00
C ILE A 95 6.26 0.06 22.74
N ALA A 96 7.25 0.81 23.25
CA ALA A 96 8.65 0.41 23.17
C ALA A 96 8.88 -0.97 23.82
N GLY A 97 8.22 -1.24 24.95
CA GLY A 97 8.26 -2.52 25.64
C GLY A 97 7.69 -3.67 24.80
N ILE A 98 6.59 -3.41 24.07
CA ILE A 98 5.96 -4.39 23.17
C ILE A 98 6.90 -4.72 22.01
N PHE A 99 7.44 -3.71 21.32
CA PHE A 99 8.39 -3.89 20.22
C PHE A 99 9.63 -4.70 20.64
N ASN A 100 10.16 -4.43 21.84
CA ASN A 100 11.30 -5.18 22.37
C ASN A 100 10.94 -6.64 22.73
N SER A 101 9.69 -6.91 23.11
CA SER A 101 9.23 -8.24 23.54
C SER A 101 8.84 -9.16 22.38
N VAL A 102 8.32 -8.61 21.29
CA VAL A 102 7.87 -9.39 20.11
C VAL A 102 9.05 -9.67 19.19
N ARG A 103 9.82 -10.73 19.40
CA ARG A 103 11.12 -10.95 18.70
C ARG A 103 11.01 -11.51 17.30
N ALA A 104 9.91 -12.18 16.98
CA ALA A 104 9.75 -12.92 15.73
C ALA A 104 8.78 -12.22 14.75
N ILE A 105 8.68 -10.90 14.86
CA ILE A 105 7.88 -10.06 13.95
C ILE A 105 8.36 -10.22 12.51
N GLN A 106 7.41 -10.38 11.60
CA GLN A 106 7.61 -10.46 10.16
C GLN A 106 6.95 -9.28 9.45
N GLU A 107 5.87 -8.76 10.02
CA GLU A 107 5.10 -7.66 9.46
C GLU A 107 4.81 -6.64 10.55
N LEU A 108 5.19 -5.39 10.31
CA LEU A 108 4.93 -4.27 11.21
C LEU A 108 4.16 -3.19 10.47
N TYR A 109 2.97 -2.87 10.98
CA TYR A 109 2.16 -1.73 10.55
C TYR A 109 2.19 -0.69 11.66
N PHE A 110 2.81 0.46 11.40
CA PHE A 110 2.98 1.55 12.35
C PHE A 110 2.37 2.82 11.78
N HIS A 111 1.15 3.13 12.18
CA HIS A 111 0.34 4.22 11.65
C HIS A 111 -0.08 5.18 12.77
N PRO A 112 0.86 6.02 13.25
CA PRO A 112 0.51 7.11 14.13
C PRO A 112 -0.38 8.12 13.43
N PHE A 113 -1.03 8.98 14.23
CA PHE A 113 -1.57 10.24 13.74
C PHE A 113 -0.40 11.10 13.25
N PRO A 114 -0.60 11.99 12.25
CA PRO A 114 0.44 12.88 11.74
C PRO A 114 1.40 13.43 12.81
N VAL A 115 2.64 12.93 12.79
CA VAL A 115 3.66 13.24 13.81
C VAL A 115 5.04 13.35 13.19
N ALA A 116 5.83 14.32 13.64
CA ALA A 116 7.25 14.38 13.27
C ALA A 116 8.02 13.25 13.97
N TYR A 117 8.84 12.51 13.24
CA TYR A 117 9.65 11.40 13.77
C TYR A 117 10.46 11.82 15.01
N GLY A 118 11.02 13.03 15.01
CA GLY A 118 11.77 13.58 16.14
C GLY A 118 10.97 13.75 17.43
N LEU A 119 9.63 13.88 17.32
CA LEU A 119 8.70 14.00 18.46
C LEU A 119 8.30 12.64 19.04
N LEU A 120 8.55 11.53 18.33
CA LEU A 120 8.34 10.22 18.91
C LEU A 120 9.27 10.02 20.12
N PRO A 121 8.78 9.43 21.23
CA PRO A 121 9.60 9.13 22.40
C PRO A 121 10.90 8.43 22.00
N TYR A 122 12.03 8.85 22.58
CA TYR A 122 13.33 8.31 22.22
C TYR A 122 13.41 6.78 22.39
N THR A 123 12.78 6.27 23.45
CA THR A 123 12.64 4.83 23.73
C THR A 123 11.87 4.11 22.62
N LEU A 124 10.78 4.71 22.14
CA LEU A 124 9.96 4.19 21.04
C LEU A 124 10.74 4.18 19.73
N ARG A 125 11.42 5.27 19.37
CA ARG A 125 12.27 5.33 18.17
C ARG A 125 13.33 4.24 18.16
N GLY A 126 14.05 4.07 19.27
CA GLY A 126 15.05 3.02 19.41
C GLY A 126 14.45 1.61 19.32
N ALA A 127 13.25 1.40 19.89
CA ALA A 127 12.57 0.11 19.81
C ALA A 127 12.03 -0.19 18.40
N LEU A 128 11.51 0.82 17.70
CA LEU A 128 11.06 0.73 16.32
C LEU A 128 12.23 0.36 15.40
N LEU A 129 13.36 1.08 15.51
CA LEU A 129 14.61 0.75 14.82
C LEU A 129 15.04 -0.71 15.07
N ARG A 130 15.06 -1.16 16.33
CA ARG A 130 15.39 -2.55 16.62
C ARG A 130 14.39 -3.55 16.06
N ALA A 131 13.11 -3.20 15.98
CA ALA A 131 12.08 -4.09 15.46
C ALA A 131 12.22 -4.29 13.95
N ILE A 132 12.42 -3.20 13.20
CA ILE A 132 12.58 -3.21 11.74
C ILE A 132 13.93 -3.77 11.29
N SER A 133 15.00 -3.62 12.07
CA SER A 133 16.32 -4.20 11.76
C SER A 133 16.39 -5.73 11.98
N ARG A 134 15.29 -6.38 12.33
CA ARG A 134 15.28 -7.84 12.55
C ARG A 134 15.38 -8.58 11.24
N SER A 135 16.16 -9.67 11.25
CA SER A 135 16.28 -10.57 10.11
C SER A 135 14.99 -11.34 9.77
N SER A 136 13.96 -11.28 10.61
CA SER A 136 12.64 -11.83 10.30
C SER A 136 11.72 -10.84 9.59
N MET A 137 12.04 -9.53 9.60
CA MET A 137 11.19 -8.49 9.04
C MET A 137 11.08 -8.65 7.52
N ARG A 138 9.85 -8.63 7.02
CA ARG A 138 9.51 -8.77 5.61
C ARG A 138 8.66 -7.60 5.15
N VAL A 139 7.56 -7.32 5.85
CA VAL A 139 6.64 -6.21 5.53
C VAL A 139 6.83 -5.09 6.54
N PHE A 140 7.05 -3.87 6.07
CA PHE A 140 7.03 -2.69 6.91
C PHE A 140 6.10 -1.65 6.31
N SER A 141 5.04 -1.34 7.04
CA SER A 141 4.11 -0.28 6.70
C SER A 141 4.21 0.86 7.70
N LEU A 142 4.36 2.06 7.20
CA LEU A 142 4.54 3.28 7.97
C LEU A 142 3.61 4.35 7.42
N ALA A 143 2.84 5.01 8.28
CA ALA A 143 1.92 6.06 7.86
C ALA A 143 2.12 7.34 8.68
N CYS A 144 1.87 8.50 8.08
CA CYS A 144 1.73 9.79 8.74
C CYS A 144 2.97 10.22 9.57
N VAL A 145 4.19 9.87 9.12
CA VAL A 145 5.43 10.24 9.81
C VAL A 145 6.21 11.29 9.03
N ILE A 146 6.40 12.46 9.63
CA ILE A 146 7.12 13.60 9.03
C ILE A 146 8.59 13.58 9.46
N ASN A 147 9.52 14.06 8.65
CA ASN A 147 10.95 14.12 8.96
C ASN A 147 11.57 12.75 9.33
N LEU A 148 11.15 11.69 8.66
CA LEU A 148 11.68 10.34 8.80
C LEU A 148 13.12 10.27 8.26
N PRO A 149 14.13 9.88 9.06
CA PRO A 149 15.49 9.78 8.57
C PRO A 149 15.68 8.52 7.70
N TRP A 150 16.33 8.69 6.55
CA TRP A 150 16.59 7.62 5.57
C TRP A 150 17.37 6.43 6.14
N ILE A 151 18.22 6.67 7.13
CA ILE A 151 19.07 5.64 7.74
C ILE A 151 18.28 4.46 8.32
N ILE A 152 16.99 4.67 8.64
CA ILE A 152 16.07 3.64 9.14
C ILE A 152 15.99 2.44 8.18
N PHE A 153 16.11 2.68 6.88
CA PHE A 153 15.98 1.63 5.86
C PHE A 153 17.28 0.89 5.56
N ALA A 154 18.43 1.43 5.97
CA ALA A 154 19.73 0.81 5.71
C ALA A 154 19.86 -0.58 6.36
N ASP A 155 19.16 -0.80 7.48
CA ASP A 155 19.26 -2.03 8.29
C ASP A 155 18.19 -3.08 7.96
N MET A 156 17.54 -3.02 6.80
CA MET A 156 16.43 -3.92 6.44
C MET A 156 16.75 -4.86 5.25
N PRO A 157 17.72 -5.80 5.37
CA PRO A 157 18.22 -6.59 4.24
C PRO A 157 17.21 -7.62 3.69
N ARG A 158 16.13 -7.90 4.42
CA ARG A 158 15.12 -8.90 4.07
C ARG A 158 13.73 -8.32 3.83
N LEU A 159 13.62 -7.00 3.85
CA LEU A 159 12.37 -6.31 3.58
C LEU A 159 11.96 -6.59 2.13
N TRP A 160 10.79 -7.19 1.95
CA TRP A 160 10.22 -7.49 0.64
C TRP A 160 9.08 -6.56 0.26
N ASP A 161 8.47 -5.87 1.21
CA ASP A 161 7.26 -5.07 1.04
C ASP A 161 7.40 -3.87 1.97
N LEU A 162 7.52 -2.69 1.36
CA LEU A 162 7.63 -1.43 2.06
C LEU A 162 6.41 -0.59 1.71
N ARG A 163 5.58 -0.22 2.70
CA ARG A 163 4.37 0.58 2.47
C ARG A 163 4.44 1.89 3.24
N LEU A 164 4.78 2.98 2.57
CA LEU A 164 4.80 4.31 3.16
C LEU A 164 3.49 5.02 2.81
N SER A 165 2.89 5.73 3.77
CA SER A 165 1.70 6.58 3.57
C SER A 165 1.92 7.90 4.26
N ASP A 166 1.82 9.05 3.60
CA ASP A 166 1.98 10.36 4.25
C ASP A 166 3.29 10.49 5.04
N VAL A 167 4.35 9.87 4.50
CA VAL A 167 5.69 9.87 5.09
C VAL A 167 6.54 10.93 4.41
N HIS A 168 7.08 11.86 5.20
CA HIS A 168 8.05 12.84 4.72
C HIS A 168 9.43 12.46 5.23
N PHE A 169 10.42 12.47 4.34
CA PHE A 169 11.79 12.16 4.71
C PHE A 169 12.56 13.41 5.14
N HIS A 170 13.47 13.24 6.07
CA HIS A 170 14.43 14.27 6.44
C HIS A 170 15.48 14.44 5.33
N GLU A 171 15.76 15.68 4.90
CA GLU A 171 16.70 15.95 3.80
C GLU A 171 18.17 15.66 4.19
N GLU A 172 18.53 15.87 5.46
CA GLU A 172 19.90 15.62 5.92
C GLU A 172 20.17 14.11 6.03
N GLY A 173 21.33 13.69 5.53
CA GLY A 173 21.83 12.32 5.68
C GLY A 173 21.79 11.45 4.42
N ILE A 174 21.16 11.91 3.34
CA ILE A 174 21.09 11.17 2.06
C ILE A 174 22.49 10.88 1.50
N GLU A 175 23.41 11.85 1.64
CA GLU A 175 24.77 11.79 1.07
C GLU A 175 25.65 10.70 1.69
N PHE A 176 25.28 10.16 2.86
CA PHE A 176 26.11 9.24 3.63
C PHE A 176 25.71 7.77 3.51
N ILE A 177 24.59 7.46 2.84
CA ILE A 177 24.15 6.07 2.74
C ILE A 177 24.79 5.41 1.51
N ASP A 178 25.75 4.53 1.77
CA ASP A 178 26.35 3.70 0.73
C ASP A 178 25.45 2.52 0.37
N TRP A 179 24.48 2.78 -0.50
CA TRP A 179 23.54 1.79 -1.03
C TRP A 179 24.21 0.70 -1.87
N SER A 180 25.48 0.87 -2.24
CA SER A 180 26.20 -0.15 -3.02
C SER A 180 26.54 -1.39 -2.19
N SER A 181 26.58 -1.25 -0.86
CA SER A 181 27.06 -2.28 0.06
C SER A 181 26.00 -3.31 0.48
N SER A 182 24.71 -3.01 0.34
CA SER A 182 23.61 -3.92 0.73
C SER A 182 22.33 -3.58 -0.03
N PRO A 183 22.10 -4.16 -1.22
CA PRO A 183 20.89 -3.87 -1.97
C PRO A 183 19.66 -4.44 -1.26
N ILE A 184 18.70 -3.56 -0.93
CA ILE A 184 17.40 -3.98 -0.39
C ILE A 184 16.63 -4.71 -1.50
N ARG A 185 16.14 -5.92 -1.18
CA ARG A 185 15.35 -6.75 -2.08
C ARG A 185 13.87 -6.46 -1.95
N LEU A 186 13.45 -5.27 -2.39
CA LEU A 186 12.02 -4.94 -2.43
C LEU A 186 11.35 -5.72 -3.56
N TYR A 187 10.27 -6.42 -3.25
CA TYR A 187 9.37 -7.06 -4.21
C TYR A 187 8.06 -6.29 -4.34
N ASP A 188 7.71 -5.51 -3.32
CA ASP A 188 6.61 -4.57 -3.32
C ASP A 188 7.07 -3.26 -2.63
N LEU A 189 6.68 -2.12 -3.19
CA LEU A 189 6.90 -0.81 -2.61
C LEU A 189 5.61 -0.02 -2.77
N THR A 190 4.81 0.12 -1.72
CA THR A 190 3.64 1.01 -1.70
C THR A 190 4.02 2.40 -1.20
N LEU A 191 3.72 3.48 -1.94
CA LEU A 191 3.99 4.86 -1.56
C LEU A 191 2.71 5.69 -1.67
N ASP A 192 1.93 5.68 -0.61
CA ASP A 192 0.85 6.61 -0.39
C ASP A 192 1.40 8.00 0.02
N VAL A 193 1.05 9.07 -0.70
CA VAL A 193 1.65 10.40 -0.50
C VAL A 193 0.57 11.45 -0.54
N ASN A 194 -0.01 11.87 0.59
CA ASN A 194 -1.10 12.84 0.61
C ASN A 194 -0.61 14.29 0.63
N GLY A 195 -0.84 15.00 -0.47
CA GLY A 195 -0.23 16.28 -0.71
C GLY A 195 -0.95 17.48 -0.11
N ILE A 196 -2.00 17.30 0.70
CA ILE A 196 -2.46 18.35 1.62
C ILE A 196 -1.30 18.73 2.58
N PHE A 197 -0.44 17.78 2.95
CA PHE A 197 0.76 18.06 3.74
C PHE A 197 1.93 18.58 2.90
N PHE A 198 2.01 18.26 1.59
CA PHE A 198 3.07 18.78 0.70
C PHE A 198 2.95 20.29 0.48
N ASP A 199 1.74 20.83 0.38
CA ASP A 199 1.55 22.27 0.16
C ASP A 199 1.88 23.10 1.42
N ASN A 200 1.52 22.62 2.62
CA ASN A 200 1.92 23.25 3.89
C ASN A 200 3.42 23.10 4.19
N PHE A 201 4.07 22.08 3.63
CA PHE A 201 5.51 21.84 3.77
C PHE A 201 6.37 22.89 3.03
N VAL A 202 5.87 23.42 1.91
CA VAL A 202 6.54 24.51 1.18
C VAL A 202 6.43 25.84 1.93
N GLU A 203 5.35 26.07 2.69
CA GLU A 203 5.19 27.32 3.46
C GLU A 203 5.91 27.31 4.82
N CYS A 204 6.07 26.14 5.47
CA CYS A 204 6.67 26.04 6.80
C CYS A 204 8.20 25.86 6.82
N THR A 205 8.87 25.75 5.67
CA THR A 205 10.33 25.58 5.57
C THR A 205 11.12 26.88 5.39
N VAL A 206 10.46 28.05 5.43
CA VAL A 206 11.13 29.36 5.40
C VAL A 206 11.15 29.98 6.80
N PRO A 207 12.33 30.18 7.43
CA PRO A 207 12.43 30.99 8.64
C PRO A 207 11.87 32.39 8.35
N THR A 208 10.93 32.85 9.17
CA THR A 208 10.21 34.13 9.02
C THR A 208 11.13 35.37 9.04
N SER A 209 12.44 35.21 9.23
CA SER A 209 13.42 36.28 9.34
C SER A 209 14.14 36.68 8.04
N GLN A 210 13.85 36.08 6.87
CA GLN A 210 14.43 36.51 5.58
C GLN A 210 13.40 36.59 4.43
N ARG A 211 12.43 37.49 4.54
CA ARG A 211 11.61 37.92 3.38
C ARG A 211 12.31 39.05 2.62
N LEU A 212 13.41 38.75 1.93
CA LEU A 212 14.04 39.68 0.97
C LEU A 212 14.75 38.94 -0.18
N TRP A 213 14.14 37.92 -0.77
CA TRP A 213 14.55 37.40 -2.08
C TRP A 213 13.31 37.03 -2.89
N GLY A 214 13.35 37.35 -4.20
CA GLY A 214 12.23 37.20 -5.14
C GLY A 214 11.86 35.74 -5.46
N PRO A 215 10.93 35.51 -6.41
CA PRO A 215 10.28 34.22 -6.66
C PRO A 215 11.15 33.15 -7.37
N GLU A 216 12.47 33.22 -7.25
CA GLU A 216 13.38 32.27 -7.91
C GLU A 216 14.22 31.55 -6.86
N ILE A 217 14.33 30.23 -7.01
CA ILE A 217 15.02 29.23 -6.15
C ILE A 217 14.08 28.51 -5.17
N LEU A 218 13.16 27.71 -5.72
CA LEU A 218 12.78 26.43 -5.10
C LEU A 218 13.94 25.44 -5.36
N PRO A 219 14.42 24.68 -4.35
CA PRO A 219 15.40 23.63 -4.59
C PRO A 219 14.78 22.53 -5.47
N LYS A 220 15.25 22.43 -6.72
CA LYS A 220 14.89 21.39 -7.71
C LYS A 220 15.41 19.98 -7.36
N LYS A 221 15.56 19.65 -6.08
CA LYS A 221 16.05 18.31 -5.69
C LYS A 221 14.85 17.41 -5.50
N GLY A 222 14.52 16.66 -6.55
CA GLY A 222 13.52 15.59 -6.52
C GLY A 222 13.83 14.55 -5.45
N LEU A 223 12.82 13.74 -5.12
CA LEU A 223 12.95 12.64 -4.16
C LEU A 223 13.91 11.59 -4.75
N TRP A 224 15.18 11.60 -4.34
CA TRP A 224 16.15 10.59 -4.78
C TRP A 224 15.89 9.29 -4.02
N LEU A 225 15.15 8.36 -4.64
CA LEU A 225 15.24 6.98 -4.19
C LEU A 225 16.62 6.42 -4.55
N PRO A 226 17.23 5.66 -3.65
CA PRO A 226 18.43 4.91 -3.99
C PRO A 226 18.14 3.93 -5.13
N PRO A 227 19.16 3.54 -5.92
CA PRO A 227 18.99 2.48 -6.91
C PRO A 227 18.65 1.16 -6.18
N LEU A 228 17.36 0.83 -6.16
CA LEU A 228 16.87 -0.46 -5.69
C LEU A 228 17.42 -1.52 -6.66
N ARG A 229 18.32 -2.38 -6.18
CA ARG A 229 18.93 -3.46 -7.00
C ARG A 229 18.52 -4.83 -6.46
N ASN A 230 17.38 -5.35 -6.87
CA ASN A 230 16.92 -6.67 -6.42
C ASN A 230 17.54 -7.74 -7.31
N VAL A 231 18.81 -8.03 -7.00
CA VAL A 231 19.61 -9.05 -7.68
C VAL A 231 19.73 -10.26 -6.74
N THR A 232 19.36 -11.45 -7.23
CA THR A 232 19.58 -12.71 -6.49
C THR A 232 21.09 -12.94 -6.28
N PRO A 233 21.52 -13.84 -5.36
CA PRO A 233 22.93 -14.17 -5.22
C PRO A 233 23.55 -14.67 -6.55
N GLU A 234 22.71 -15.21 -7.45
CA GLU A 234 23.09 -15.68 -8.79
C GLU A 234 22.98 -14.61 -9.88
N GLY A 235 22.73 -13.35 -9.55
CA GLY A 235 22.70 -12.27 -10.54
C GLY A 235 21.35 -12.04 -11.24
N ARG A 236 20.26 -12.72 -10.83
CA ARG A 236 18.95 -12.58 -11.48
C ARG A 236 18.18 -11.38 -10.93
N LEU A 237 17.56 -10.59 -11.81
CA LEU A 237 16.65 -9.52 -11.40
C LEU A 237 15.31 -10.13 -10.98
N LEU A 238 14.87 -9.86 -9.76
CA LEU A 238 13.56 -10.28 -9.26
C LEU A 238 12.49 -9.25 -9.66
N PRO A 239 11.23 -9.70 -9.86
CA PRO A 239 10.13 -8.81 -10.19
C PRO A 239 9.80 -7.87 -9.03
N TYR A 240 9.40 -6.64 -9.36
CA TYR A 240 8.96 -5.62 -8.40
C TYR A 240 7.51 -5.21 -8.65
N THR A 241 6.77 -5.11 -7.58
CA THR A 241 5.55 -4.32 -7.46
C THR A 241 5.95 -2.96 -6.88
N LEU A 242 5.43 -1.89 -7.43
CA LEU A 242 5.52 -0.53 -6.90
C LEU A 242 4.09 -0.01 -6.82
N SER A 243 3.48 -0.07 -5.65
CA SER A 243 2.26 0.69 -5.44
C SER A 243 2.60 2.15 -5.10
N LEU A 244 1.93 3.15 -5.64
CA LEU A 244 2.16 4.58 -5.39
C LEU A 244 0.79 5.24 -5.19
N LEU A 245 0.32 5.35 -3.97
CA LEU A 245 -0.97 5.94 -3.60
C LEU A 245 -0.88 7.48 -3.41
N MET A 246 -0.57 8.25 -4.45
CA MET A 246 -0.32 9.69 -4.24
C MET A 246 -1.61 10.54 -4.18
N TYR A 247 -1.81 11.30 -3.11
CA TYR A 247 -2.75 12.43 -3.00
C TYR A 247 -2.03 13.82 -3.07
N GLY A 248 -2.76 14.92 -3.30
CA GLY A 248 -2.30 16.31 -3.53
C GLY A 248 -1.65 16.72 -4.88
N MET A 249 -1.43 18.03 -5.05
CA MET A 249 -1.41 18.69 -6.37
C MET A 249 -0.09 18.66 -7.17
N ARG A 250 1.00 18.04 -6.69
CA ARG A 250 2.34 18.23 -7.30
C ARG A 250 3.23 17.00 -7.40
N TRP A 251 2.68 15.81 -7.21
CA TRP A 251 3.46 14.57 -7.28
C TRP A 251 4.14 14.32 -8.63
N GLN A 252 3.60 14.90 -9.70
CA GLN A 252 4.08 14.76 -11.08
C GLN A 252 5.56 15.15 -11.25
N VAL A 253 6.08 16.03 -10.41
CA VAL A 253 7.47 16.53 -10.50
C VAL A 253 8.50 15.52 -9.95
N GLY A 254 8.09 14.57 -9.11
CA GLY A 254 9.01 13.62 -8.45
C GLY A 254 8.82 12.15 -8.82
N ILE A 255 7.66 11.74 -9.35
CA ILE A 255 7.43 10.34 -9.74
C ILE A 255 8.45 9.84 -10.79
N PRO A 256 8.81 10.62 -11.83
CA PRO A 256 9.79 10.11 -12.79
C PRO A 256 11.10 9.70 -12.13
N ASP A 257 11.63 10.50 -11.21
CA ASP A 257 12.86 10.20 -10.47
C ASP A 257 12.70 8.98 -9.54
N LEU A 258 11.48 8.72 -9.09
CA LEU A 258 11.10 7.58 -8.25
C LEU A 258 11.00 6.26 -9.03
N ILE A 259 10.42 6.32 -10.22
CA ILE A 259 10.16 5.15 -11.08
C ILE A 259 11.39 4.81 -11.92
N ALA A 260 12.16 5.80 -12.38
CA ALA A 260 13.31 5.58 -13.26
C ALA A 260 14.31 4.51 -12.75
N PRO A 261 14.65 4.44 -11.45
CA PRO A 261 15.56 3.43 -10.93
C PRO A 261 15.03 1.99 -11.03
N CYS A 262 13.72 1.79 -10.99
CA CYS A 262 13.07 0.47 -11.01
C CYS A 262 12.33 0.15 -12.33
N ALA A 263 12.31 1.07 -13.28
CA ALA A 263 11.58 0.97 -14.55
C ALA A 263 11.78 -0.36 -15.31
N ASN A 264 13.01 -0.88 -15.30
CA ASN A 264 13.37 -2.11 -16.02
C ASN A 264 12.97 -3.40 -15.29
N THR A 265 12.55 -3.32 -14.03
CA THR A 265 12.20 -4.47 -13.18
C THR A 265 10.77 -4.40 -12.64
N LEU A 266 10.10 -3.28 -12.87
CA LEU A 266 8.75 -3.01 -12.42
C LEU A 266 7.73 -3.84 -13.21
N GLU A 267 7.03 -4.76 -12.55
CA GLU A 267 5.99 -5.60 -13.14
C GLU A 267 4.57 -5.12 -12.83
N SER A 268 4.40 -4.40 -11.73
CA SER A 268 3.10 -3.91 -11.26
C SER A 268 3.22 -2.51 -10.70
N LEU A 269 2.34 -1.60 -11.11
CA LEU A 269 2.30 -0.20 -10.69
C LEU A 269 0.90 0.12 -10.17
N GLU A 270 0.76 0.57 -8.93
CA GLU A 270 -0.50 1.13 -8.42
C GLU A 270 -0.36 2.65 -8.38
N LEU A 271 -1.37 3.41 -8.79
CA LEU A 271 -1.37 4.88 -8.78
C LEU A 271 -2.63 5.37 -8.08
N GLY A 272 -2.51 6.00 -6.92
CA GLY A 272 -3.56 6.82 -6.32
C GLY A 272 -3.82 8.04 -7.19
N THR A 273 -5.07 8.30 -7.52
CA THR A 273 -5.48 9.49 -8.27
C THR A 273 -6.22 10.44 -7.35
N LEU A 274 -5.91 11.74 -7.44
CA LEU A 274 -6.77 12.75 -6.85
C LEU A 274 -7.88 13.16 -7.79
N THR A 275 -8.98 13.55 -7.15
CA THR A 275 -9.81 14.70 -7.53
C THR A 275 -9.00 15.78 -8.24
N ALA A 276 -9.28 15.95 -9.54
CA ALA A 276 -8.72 16.95 -10.44
C ALA A 276 -8.32 18.27 -9.76
N LEU A 277 -7.13 18.75 -10.11
CA LEU A 277 -6.59 20.08 -9.84
C LEU A 277 -7.72 21.14 -9.93
N PRO A 278 -7.80 22.08 -8.98
CA PRO A 278 -8.58 23.29 -9.18
C PRO A 278 -7.86 24.12 -10.25
N GLU A 279 -8.38 24.07 -11.49
CA GLU A 279 -8.29 25.12 -12.52
C GLU A 279 -6.92 25.80 -12.71
N ALA A 280 -5.81 25.12 -12.41
CA ALA A 280 -4.50 25.59 -12.78
C ALA A 280 -4.38 25.37 -14.29
N ASP A 281 -4.36 26.49 -15.02
CA ASP A 281 -4.16 26.53 -16.45
C ASP A 281 -2.93 25.67 -16.82
N GLU A 282 -3.18 24.61 -17.60
CA GLU A 282 -2.21 23.75 -18.30
C GLU A 282 -1.52 22.62 -17.50
N PRO A 283 -2.09 21.40 -17.47
CA PRO A 283 -1.41 20.18 -17.03
C PRO A 283 -0.43 19.61 -18.10
N GLU A 284 0.27 20.47 -18.86
CA GLU A 284 0.96 20.06 -20.09
C GLU A 284 2.20 19.16 -19.88
N ASP A 285 2.82 19.19 -18.70
CA ASP A 285 4.15 18.62 -18.51
C ASP A 285 4.22 17.26 -17.82
N TRP A 286 3.09 16.61 -17.52
CA TRP A 286 3.18 15.23 -17.05
C TRP A 286 3.48 14.27 -18.20
N ASN A 287 4.77 14.13 -18.47
CA ASN A 287 5.33 13.10 -19.32
C ASN A 287 6.21 12.20 -18.46
N LEU A 288 5.67 11.05 -18.07
CA LEU A 288 6.49 9.97 -17.54
C LEU A 288 7.24 9.33 -18.72
N HIS A 289 8.21 10.03 -19.32
CA HIS A 289 9.05 9.55 -20.45
C HIS A 289 10.04 8.47 -20.01
N ILE A 290 9.57 7.51 -19.22
CA ILE A 290 10.35 6.42 -18.66
C ILE A 290 9.72 5.15 -19.21
N PRO A 291 10.41 4.46 -20.14
CA PRO A 291 9.94 3.18 -20.63
C PRO A 291 9.77 2.21 -19.46
N LEU A 292 8.62 1.57 -19.36
CA LEU A 292 8.30 0.55 -18.36
C LEU A 292 8.15 -0.82 -19.06
N PRO A 293 9.24 -1.37 -19.62
CA PRO A 293 9.18 -2.53 -20.50
C PRO A 293 8.73 -3.80 -19.80
N ARG A 294 8.70 -3.84 -18.47
CA ARG A 294 8.23 -5.01 -17.71
C ARG A 294 6.88 -4.80 -17.05
N LEU A 295 6.29 -3.61 -17.14
CA LEU A 295 5.04 -3.35 -16.46
C LEU A 295 3.93 -4.17 -17.11
N ARG A 296 3.40 -5.13 -16.36
CA ARG A 296 2.31 -6.03 -16.77
C ARG A 296 0.98 -5.60 -16.17
N LEU A 297 1.01 -4.91 -15.04
CA LEU A 297 -0.19 -4.64 -14.30
C LEU A 297 -0.21 -3.19 -13.78
N LEU A 298 -1.30 -2.48 -14.02
CA LEU A 298 -1.49 -1.08 -13.63
C LEU A 298 -2.79 -0.95 -12.82
N ALA A 299 -2.70 -0.63 -11.54
CA ALA A 299 -3.85 -0.27 -10.73
C ALA A 299 -3.97 1.25 -10.61
N LEU A 300 -5.17 1.79 -10.73
CA LEU A 300 -5.52 3.18 -10.51
C LEU A 300 -6.50 3.24 -9.34
N ARG A 301 -6.13 3.90 -8.24
CA ARG A 301 -6.98 4.05 -7.07
C ARG A 301 -7.63 5.40 -7.00
N HIS A 302 -8.76 5.44 -6.31
CA HIS A 302 -9.51 6.65 -6.01
C HIS A 302 -9.84 7.51 -7.24
N VAL A 303 -10.10 6.87 -8.38
CA VAL A 303 -10.45 7.59 -9.63
C VAL A 303 -11.73 8.37 -9.42
N SER A 304 -11.62 9.70 -9.48
CA SER A 304 -12.74 10.61 -9.36
C SER A 304 -13.45 10.76 -10.71
N ILE A 305 -14.72 10.40 -10.73
CA ILE A 305 -15.60 10.45 -11.90
C ILE A 305 -16.16 11.87 -12.14
N THR A 306 -16.20 12.73 -11.12
CA THR A 306 -16.97 13.99 -11.19
C THR A 306 -16.39 15.05 -12.13
N ARG A 307 -15.12 14.92 -12.56
CA ARG A 307 -14.41 15.90 -13.39
C ARG A 307 -13.72 15.24 -14.59
N PHE A 308 -14.50 14.48 -15.34
CA PHE A 308 -14.09 13.88 -16.60
C PHE A 308 -13.88 14.94 -17.70
N ASP A 309 -12.89 15.83 -17.59
CA ASP A 309 -12.32 16.46 -18.80
C ASP A 309 -11.40 15.43 -19.47
N SER A 310 -11.54 15.28 -20.79
CA SER A 310 -10.62 14.52 -21.67
C SER A 310 -9.14 14.75 -21.37
N ARG A 311 -8.77 15.96 -20.94
CA ARG A 311 -7.38 16.33 -20.58
C ARG A 311 -6.81 15.50 -19.43
N HIS A 312 -7.65 15.05 -18.48
CA HIS A 312 -7.20 14.29 -17.31
C HIS A 312 -6.79 12.84 -17.61
N TRP A 313 -6.92 12.36 -18.84
CA TRP A 313 -6.57 10.99 -19.23
C TRP A 313 -5.44 10.92 -20.28
N VAL A 314 -4.94 12.08 -20.73
CA VAL A 314 -3.82 12.15 -21.66
C VAL A 314 -2.57 11.51 -21.06
N TRP A 315 -2.31 11.73 -19.78
CA TRP A 315 -1.18 11.11 -19.08
C TRP A 315 -1.28 9.59 -19.08
N LEU A 316 -2.48 9.01 -18.91
CA LEU A 316 -2.65 7.56 -18.90
C LEU A 316 -2.36 6.98 -20.28
N SER A 317 -2.82 7.65 -21.33
CA SER A 317 -2.53 7.26 -22.71
C SER A 317 -1.01 7.27 -22.99
N ARG A 318 -0.30 8.29 -22.48
CA ARG A 318 1.16 8.38 -22.59
C ARG A 318 1.86 7.28 -21.78
N LEU A 319 1.45 7.09 -20.52
CA LEU A 319 1.98 6.03 -19.65
C LEU A 319 1.84 4.64 -20.28
N LEU A 320 0.69 4.34 -20.89
CA LEU A 320 0.44 3.07 -21.57
C LEU A 320 1.25 2.93 -22.86
N ALA A 321 1.51 4.04 -23.56
CA ALA A 321 2.44 4.04 -24.70
C ALA A 321 3.89 3.72 -24.26
N ASP A 322 4.30 4.20 -23.09
CA ASP A 322 5.61 3.90 -22.49
C ASP A 322 5.67 2.52 -21.79
N ALA A 323 4.50 1.89 -21.57
CA ALA A 323 4.34 0.60 -20.93
C ALA A 323 3.60 -0.42 -21.82
N PRO A 324 4.14 -0.79 -22.99
CA PRO A 324 3.43 -1.59 -24.01
C PRO A 324 3.05 -3.01 -23.57
N ASN A 325 3.56 -3.48 -22.43
CA ASN A 325 3.37 -4.83 -21.92
C ASN A 325 2.29 -4.93 -20.82
N VAL A 326 1.55 -3.84 -20.55
CA VAL A 326 0.45 -3.86 -19.58
C VAL A 326 -0.65 -4.80 -20.06
N THR A 327 -0.83 -5.92 -19.35
CA THR A 327 -1.85 -6.94 -19.58
C THR A 327 -3.07 -6.78 -18.68
N HIS A 328 -2.94 -6.12 -17.52
CA HIS A 328 -4.03 -5.98 -16.55
C HIS A 328 -4.15 -4.54 -16.07
N ILE A 329 -5.38 -4.00 -16.08
CA ILE A 329 -5.68 -2.71 -15.49
C ILE A 329 -6.74 -2.88 -14.41
N ALA A 330 -6.49 -2.35 -13.20
CA ALA A 330 -7.49 -2.27 -12.14
C ALA A 330 -7.82 -0.81 -11.86
N VAL A 331 -9.10 -0.46 -11.67
CA VAL A 331 -9.54 0.91 -11.43
C VAL A 331 -10.47 0.93 -10.22
N GLU A 332 -10.02 1.43 -9.08
CA GLU A 332 -10.86 1.71 -7.91
C GLU A 332 -11.42 3.13 -7.98
N VAL A 333 -12.75 3.24 -7.87
CA VAL A 333 -13.47 4.52 -7.92
C VAL A 333 -13.72 5.05 -6.50
N GLN A 334 -13.32 6.30 -6.23
CA GLN A 334 -13.31 6.87 -4.86
C GLN A 334 -14.70 7.10 -4.27
N ARG A 335 -15.63 7.64 -5.07
CA ARG A 335 -16.95 8.07 -4.60
C ARG A 335 -18.02 7.07 -5.00
N PRO A 336 -19.12 6.99 -4.22
CA PRO A 336 -20.32 6.32 -4.69
C PRO A 336 -20.67 6.87 -6.05
N ILE A 337 -20.71 6.01 -7.06
CA ILE A 337 -21.08 6.39 -8.42
C ILE A 337 -22.57 6.71 -8.35
N PRO A 338 -22.99 7.99 -8.38
CA PRO A 338 -24.36 8.34 -8.06
C PRO A 338 -25.34 7.87 -9.14
N ARG A 339 -24.85 7.51 -10.34
CA ARG A 339 -25.61 7.05 -11.51
C ARG A 339 -24.80 6.08 -12.37
N LEU A 340 -25.42 5.05 -12.95
CA LEU A 340 -24.76 4.16 -13.92
C LEU A 340 -24.10 4.93 -15.06
N PHE A 341 -24.72 6.01 -15.53
CA PHE A 341 -24.16 6.95 -16.51
C PHE A 341 -22.69 7.31 -16.24
N CYS A 342 -22.32 7.57 -14.99
CA CYS A 342 -20.96 7.92 -14.60
C CYS A 342 -19.96 6.78 -14.83
N LEU A 343 -20.40 5.53 -14.62
CA LEU A 343 -19.61 4.33 -14.90
C LEU A 343 -19.49 4.09 -16.41
N THR A 344 -20.57 4.27 -17.16
CA THR A 344 -20.56 4.18 -18.63
C THR A 344 -19.56 5.18 -19.24
N VAL A 345 -19.57 6.44 -18.78
CA VAL A 345 -18.61 7.47 -19.22
C VAL A 345 -17.17 7.10 -18.87
N LEU A 346 -16.92 6.51 -17.69
CA LEU A 346 -15.60 6.01 -17.31
C LEU A 346 -15.12 4.93 -18.29
N ILE A 347 -15.98 3.95 -18.54
CA ILE A 347 -15.67 2.79 -19.40
C ILE A 347 -15.47 3.24 -20.83
N GLU A 348 -16.30 4.14 -21.37
CA GLU A 348 -16.17 4.67 -22.73
C GLU A 348 -14.84 5.40 -22.91
N ARG A 349 -14.39 6.15 -21.89
CA ARG A 349 -13.11 6.86 -21.92
C ARG A 349 -11.93 5.91 -21.80
N LEU A 350 -12.02 4.95 -20.90
CA LEU A 350 -11.05 3.86 -20.83
C LEU A 350 -10.98 3.15 -22.17
N ALA A 351 -12.12 2.85 -22.83
CA ALA A 351 -12.13 2.26 -24.16
C ALA A 351 -11.43 3.16 -25.18
N LYS A 352 -11.67 4.47 -25.19
CA LYS A 352 -10.97 5.41 -26.08
C LYS A 352 -9.45 5.43 -25.85
N VAL A 353 -9.01 5.38 -24.60
CA VAL A 353 -7.58 5.33 -24.23
C VAL A 353 -6.96 3.98 -24.59
N LEU A 354 -7.67 2.88 -24.28
CA LEU A 354 -7.16 1.51 -24.35
C LEU A 354 -7.35 0.84 -25.70
N VAL A 355 -8.28 1.30 -26.54
CA VAL A 355 -8.58 0.76 -27.88
C VAL A 355 -8.14 1.75 -28.98
N GLY A 356 -7.89 3.02 -28.63
CA GLY A 356 -7.33 4.00 -29.55
C GLY A 356 -5.86 3.71 -29.95
N ASN A 357 -5.19 4.70 -30.56
CA ASN A 357 -3.83 4.59 -31.11
C ASN A 357 -2.72 4.22 -30.11
N HIS A 358 -3.04 4.07 -28.83
CA HIS A 358 -2.09 3.78 -27.74
C HIS A 358 -2.42 2.47 -27.01
N ALA A 359 -3.39 1.71 -27.53
CA ALA A 359 -3.74 0.39 -27.04
C ALA A 359 -2.50 -0.49 -26.94
N THR A 360 -2.19 -0.97 -25.74
CA THR A 360 -1.26 -2.08 -25.61
C THR A 360 -1.96 -3.30 -26.20
N PRO A 361 -1.48 -3.91 -27.31
CA PRO A 361 -2.11 -5.11 -27.88
C PRO A 361 -2.08 -6.31 -26.91
N SER A 362 -1.44 -6.12 -25.76
CA SER A 362 -1.27 -7.06 -24.67
C SER A 362 -2.37 -6.99 -23.60
N LEU A 363 -3.25 -5.99 -23.60
CA LEU A 363 -4.29 -5.87 -22.57
C LEU A 363 -5.25 -7.08 -22.59
N LYS A 364 -5.33 -7.81 -21.48
CA LYS A 364 -6.15 -8.99 -21.29
C LYS A 364 -7.35 -8.76 -20.37
N SER A 365 -7.19 -7.96 -19.33
CA SER A 365 -8.30 -7.69 -18.40
C SER A 365 -8.34 -6.26 -17.87
N LEU A 366 -9.57 -5.81 -17.62
CA LEU A 366 -9.91 -4.54 -17.00
C LEU A 366 -10.83 -4.81 -15.81
N ARG A 367 -10.37 -4.53 -14.60
CA ARG A 367 -11.16 -4.67 -13.38
C ARG A 367 -11.58 -3.31 -12.86
N ILE A 368 -12.88 -3.09 -12.70
CA ILE A 368 -13.41 -1.87 -12.08
C ILE A 368 -13.91 -2.22 -10.69
N ILE A 369 -13.42 -1.50 -9.69
CA ILE A 369 -13.70 -1.73 -8.28
C ILE A 369 -14.48 -0.52 -7.77
N SER A 370 -15.72 -0.76 -7.37
CA SER A 370 -16.57 0.31 -6.82
C SER A 370 -17.01 -0.05 -5.41
N ARG A 371 -16.90 0.92 -4.50
CA ARG A 371 -17.32 0.78 -3.09
C ARG A 371 -18.84 0.79 -2.92
N SER A 372 -19.60 1.30 -3.90
CA SER A 372 -21.01 1.68 -3.72
C SER A 372 -22.00 0.98 -4.65
N LEU A 373 -21.62 -0.13 -5.29
CA LEU A 373 -22.53 -0.86 -6.19
C LEU A 373 -23.83 -1.36 -5.50
N HIS A 374 -23.95 -1.27 -4.17
CA HIS A 374 -25.05 -1.86 -3.40
C HIS A 374 -26.13 -0.91 -2.84
N ASP A 375 -25.95 0.41 -2.88
CA ASP A 375 -27.05 1.32 -2.45
C ASP A 375 -28.08 1.59 -3.56
N ALA A 376 -28.15 0.67 -4.54
CA ALA A 376 -29.08 0.65 -5.66
C ALA A 376 -30.53 0.30 -5.24
N SER A 377 -31.08 1.09 -4.31
CA SER A 377 -32.53 1.36 -4.29
C SER A 377 -32.95 2.31 -5.42
N TYR A 378 -31.98 2.80 -6.20
CA TYR A 378 -32.23 3.58 -7.40
C TYR A 378 -32.55 2.65 -8.57
N GLU A 379 -33.77 2.78 -9.10
CA GLU A 379 -34.14 2.26 -10.40
C GLU A 379 -33.20 2.87 -11.44
N TYR A 380 -32.34 2.04 -12.00
CA TYR A 380 -31.51 2.41 -13.13
C TYR A 380 -32.39 2.51 -14.38
N ASP A 381 -32.20 3.57 -15.17
CA ASP A 381 -32.84 3.66 -16.48
C ASP A 381 -32.37 2.48 -17.35
N GLN A 382 -33.29 1.84 -18.05
CA GLN A 382 -32.95 0.73 -18.94
C GLN A 382 -31.97 1.19 -20.04
N GLN A 383 -32.03 2.47 -20.44
CA GLN A 383 -31.07 3.05 -21.38
C GLN A 383 -29.63 3.03 -20.82
N ASP A 384 -29.43 3.33 -19.53
CA ASP A 384 -28.09 3.34 -18.90
C ASP A 384 -27.45 1.93 -18.90
N LEU A 385 -28.29 0.89 -18.75
CA LEU A 385 -27.84 -0.51 -18.82
C LEU A 385 -27.48 -0.94 -20.24
N GLU A 386 -28.28 -0.52 -21.23
CA GLU A 386 -28.01 -0.77 -22.65
C GLU A 386 -26.71 -0.06 -23.10
N ASP A 387 -26.51 1.19 -22.69
CA ASP A 387 -25.28 1.94 -22.99
C ASP A 387 -24.04 1.28 -22.33
N LEU A 388 -24.19 0.77 -21.11
CA LEU A 388 -23.14 0.04 -20.42
C LEU A 388 -22.79 -1.26 -21.14
N GLU A 389 -23.77 -2.10 -21.49
CA GLU A 389 -23.54 -3.36 -22.23
C GLU A 389 -22.88 -3.08 -23.59
N TRP A 390 -23.35 -2.07 -24.32
CA TRP A 390 -22.74 -1.68 -25.59
C TRP A 390 -21.25 -1.31 -25.41
N THR A 391 -20.92 -0.59 -24.35
CA THR A 391 -19.53 -0.21 -24.07
C THR A 391 -18.69 -1.42 -23.63
N LEU A 392 -19.27 -2.37 -22.88
CA LEU A 392 -18.61 -3.63 -22.52
C LEU A 392 -18.35 -4.51 -23.76
N ASP A 393 -19.26 -4.51 -24.73
CA ASP A 393 -19.09 -5.24 -26.00
C ASP A 393 -17.90 -4.73 -26.82
N VAL A 394 -17.58 -3.43 -26.75
CA VAL A 394 -16.35 -2.88 -27.35
C VAL A 394 -15.11 -3.57 -26.77
N PHE A 395 -15.05 -3.76 -25.45
CA PHE A 395 -13.93 -4.47 -24.81
C PHE A 395 -13.92 -5.96 -25.15
N ARG A 396 -15.09 -6.62 -25.15
CA ARG A 396 -15.22 -8.04 -25.50
C ARG A 396 -14.77 -8.30 -26.95
N SER A 397 -15.08 -7.40 -27.88
CA SER A 397 -14.65 -7.50 -29.28
C SER A 397 -13.13 -7.40 -29.46
N ASN A 398 -12.44 -6.78 -28.48
CA ASN A 398 -10.97 -6.71 -28.41
C ASN A 398 -10.37 -7.79 -27.48
N ALA A 399 -11.14 -8.82 -27.10
CA ALA A 399 -10.73 -9.90 -26.20
C ALA A 399 -10.26 -9.44 -24.80
N VAL A 400 -10.77 -8.30 -24.30
CA VAL A 400 -10.50 -7.81 -22.95
C VAL A 400 -11.61 -8.26 -22.00
N ASP A 401 -11.26 -9.00 -20.95
CA ASP A 401 -12.18 -9.41 -19.87
C ASP A 401 -12.45 -8.24 -18.93
N VAL A 402 -13.70 -7.75 -18.89
CA VAL A 402 -14.09 -6.64 -18.02
C VAL A 402 -14.86 -7.18 -16.81
N LYS A 403 -14.30 -7.00 -15.61
CA LYS A 403 -14.93 -7.42 -14.36
C LYS A 403 -15.24 -6.21 -13.47
N ILE A 404 -16.51 -6.01 -13.16
CA ILE A 404 -16.95 -5.00 -12.21
C ILE A 404 -17.15 -5.69 -10.86
N THR A 405 -16.39 -5.30 -9.84
CA THR A 405 -16.39 -5.95 -8.52
C THR A 405 -16.61 -4.93 -7.40
N ARG A 406 -17.16 -5.42 -6.29
CA ARG A 406 -17.36 -4.64 -5.07
C ARG A 406 -16.07 -4.60 -4.25
N SER A 407 -15.71 -3.43 -3.72
CA SER A 407 -14.69 -3.35 -2.67
C SER A 407 -15.30 -3.70 -1.31
N LEU A 408 -14.64 -4.60 -0.56
CA LEU A 408 -15.05 -5.03 0.78
C LEU A 408 -14.29 -4.29 1.90
N SER A 409 -13.31 -3.43 1.58
CA SER A 409 -12.43 -2.81 2.57
C SER A 409 -12.96 -1.45 3.07
N HIS A 410 -13.10 -1.29 4.38
CA HIS A 410 -13.48 -0.04 5.05
C HIS A 410 -12.37 0.57 5.97
N GLY A 411 -11.11 0.15 5.83
CA GLY A 411 -10.00 0.64 6.68
C GLY A 411 -9.18 1.81 6.09
N LEU A 412 -8.46 2.53 6.96
CA LEU A 412 -7.46 3.56 6.60
C LEU A 412 -6.35 3.01 5.69
N VAL A 413 -6.03 1.72 5.85
CA VAL A 413 -5.04 1.01 5.03
C VAL A 413 -5.79 0.02 4.16
N GLN A 414 -5.90 0.31 2.87
CA GLN A 414 -6.50 -0.63 1.95
C GLN A 414 -5.49 -1.72 1.57
N PRO A 415 -5.90 -2.99 1.48
CA PRO A 415 -5.05 -4.01 0.89
C PRO A 415 -4.72 -3.60 -0.57
N PRO A 416 -3.53 -3.93 -1.11
CA PRO A 416 -3.19 -3.72 -2.51
C PRO A 416 -4.34 -4.24 -3.39
N LEU A 417 -4.72 -3.49 -4.44
CA LEU A 417 -5.72 -3.99 -5.41
C LEU A 417 -5.21 -5.24 -6.14
N LEU A 418 -3.89 -5.37 -6.10
CA LEU A 418 -3.07 -6.33 -6.80
C LEU A 418 -2.80 -7.48 -5.85
N SER A 419 -3.71 -8.45 -5.77
CA SER A 419 -3.31 -9.75 -5.22
C SER A 419 -2.45 -10.46 -6.27
N LEU A 420 -1.43 -11.19 -5.82
CA LEU A 420 -0.57 -12.02 -6.68
C LEU A 420 -1.37 -13.00 -7.56
N ASP A 421 -2.62 -13.30 -7.18
CA ASP A 421 -3.51 -14.16 -7.97
C ASP A 421 -3.74 -13.61 -9.38
N LEU A 422 -3.76 -12.28 -9.56
CA LEU A 422 -3.91 -11.66 -10.88
C LEU A 422 -2.67 -11.80 -11.78
N LEU A 423 -1.48 -12.02 -11.20
CA LEU A 423 -0.24 -12.22 -11.97
C LEU A 423 -0.04 -13.69 -12.40
N ASN A 424 -0.77 -14.61 -11.76
CA ASN A 424 -0.70 -16.05 -12.02
C ASN A 424 -1.75 -16.54 -13.03
N GLU A 425 -2.70 -15.69 -13.45
CA GLU A 425 -3.59 -15.87 -14.60
C GLU A 425 -2.92 -15.43 -15.92
#